data_AF-A0A2K8Z957-F1
#
_entry.id   AF-A0A2K8Z957-F1
#
_cell.length_a   1.000
_cell.length_b   1.000
_cell.length_c   1.000
_cell.angle_alpha   90.00
_cell.angle_beta   90.00
_cell.angle_gamma   90.00
#
_symmetry.space_group_name_H-M   'P 1'
#
loop_
_entity.id
_entity.type
_entity.pdbx_description
1 polymer ?
#
loop_
_entity_poly.entity_id
_entity_poly.type
_entity_poly.pdbx_seq_one_letter_code
_entity_poly.pdbx_strand_id
1 'polypeptide(L)'
;MVLFLFLGNNENGRPQNCTYGGPDLESGLEMLTGLVNGGWQLSNVRVLDGNRQTLVLPIEIFDGISFKEPIKKLQTQWEDLLLLPS
;
A
#
# COMPACT_ATOMS: atom_id res chain seq x y z
N MET A 1 -6.48 -1.10 -12.34
CA MET A 1 -5.86 -2.33 -11.81
C MET A 1 -4.40 -2.05 -11.56
N VAL A 2 -3.97 -2.27 -10.32
CA VAL A 2 -2.61 -2.05 -9.85
C VAL A 2 -2.05 -3.40 -9.40
N LEU A 3 -0.78 -3.69 -9.70
CA LEU A 3 -0.13 -4.93 -9.30
C LEU A 3 0.88 -4.67 -8.20
N PHE A 4 0.78 -5.42 -7.12
CA PHE A 4 1.73 -5.41 -6.02
C PHE A 4 2.56 -6.68 -6.07
N LEU A 5 3.87 -6.55 -6.15
CA LEU A 5 4.83 -7.65 -6.04
C LEU A 5 5.56 -7.48 -4.72
N PHE A 6 5.49 -8.48 -3.86
CA PHE A 6 6.09 -8.38 -2.53
C PHE A 6 6.74 -9.66 -2.07
N LEU A 7 7.82 -9.47 -1.32
CA LEU A 7 8.56 -10.50 -0.63
C LEU A 7 8.37 -10.28 0.87
N GLY A 8 8.22 -11.36 1.62
CA GLY A 8 8.13 -11.29 3.06
C GLY A 8 8.11 -12.67 3.70
N ASN A 9 8.21 -12.69 5.02
CA ASN A 9 7.98 -13.88 5.80
C ASN A 9 6.52 -13.90 6.25
N ASN A 10 5.84 -15.03 6.08
CA ASN A 10 4.51 -15.21 6.64
C ASN A 10 4.56 -15.32 8.17
N GLU A 11 3.39 -15.43 8.80
CA GLU A 11 3.22 -15.64 10.26
C GLU A 11 4.05 -16.81 10.83
N ASN A 12 4.44 -17.79 10.01
CA ASN A 12 5.25 -18.94 10.40
C ASN A 12 6.77 -18.74 10.14
N GLY A 13 7.18 -17.53 9.75
CA GLY A 13 8.56 -17.20 9.42
C GLY A 13 9.04 -17.76 8.07
N ARG A 14 8.14 -18.27 7.22
CA ARG A 14 8.51 -18.84 5.92
C ARG A 14 8.56 -17.74 4.85
N PRO A 15 9.66 -17.64 4.07
CA PRO A 15 9.76 -16.67 3.00
C PRO A 15 8.76 -17.00 1.89
N GLN A 16 8.03 -15.98 1.44
CA GLN A 16 7.10 -16.06 0.33
C GLN A 16 7.34 -14.93 -0.67
N ASN A 17 7.11 -15.25 -1.94
CA ASN A 17 7.03 -14.29 -3.02
C ASN A 17 5.60 -14.27 -3.54
N CYS A 18 4.97 -13.12 -3.42
CA CYS A 18 3.54 -12.97 -3.66
C CYS A 18 3.30 -11.88 -4.70
N THR A 19 2.21 -12.06 -5.44
CA THR A 19 1.68 -11.04 -6.34
C THR A 19 0.21 -10.84 -6.03
N TYR A 20 -0.21 -9.58 -5.94
CA TYR A 20 -1.59 -9.22 -5.72
C TYR A 20 -2.05 -8.20 -6.76
N GLY A 21 -3.23 -8.42 -7.34
CA GLY A 21 -3.88 -7.47 -8.23
C GLY A 21 -5.03 -6.79 -7.50
N GLY A 22 -4.95 -5.47 -7.36
CA GLY A 22 -5.98 -4.63 -6.74
C GLY A 22 -6.69 -3.74 -7.77
N PRO A 23 -7.90 -3.25 -7.45
CA PRO A 23 -8.60 -2.28 -8.29
C PRO A 23 -7.81 -0.96 -8.42
N ASP A 24 -7.28 -0.49 -7.29
CA ASP A 24 -6.56 0.76 -7.10
C ASP A 24 -5.39 0.60 -6.10
N LEU A 25 -4.62 1.69 -5.92
CA LEU A 25 -3.46 1.73 -5.03
C LEU A 25 -3.87 1.58 -3.56
N GLU A 26 -4.93 2.28 -3.14
CA GLU A 26 -5.39 2.31 -1.74
C GLU A 26 -5.76 0.92 -1.25
N SER A 27 -6.53 0.17 -2.03
CA SER A 27 -6.94 -1.20 -1.70
C SER A 27 -5.74 -2.13 -1.53
N GLY A 28 -4.69 -1.96 -2.34
CA GLY A 28 -3.48 -2.76 -2.22
C GLY A 28 -2.61 -2.38 -1.03
N LEU A 29 -2.53 -1.09 -0.69
CA LEU A 29 -1.88 -0.65 0.54
C LEU A 29 -2.59 -1.21 1.77
N GLU A 30 -3.92 -1.15 1.82
CA GLU A 30 -4.72 -1.74 2.90
C GLU A 30 -4.50 -3.25 3.03
N MET A 31 -4.42 -3.96 1.90
CA MET A 31 -4.13 -5.40 1.91
C MET A 31 -2.76 -5.70 2.52
N LEU A 32 -1.71 -4.96 2.13
CA LEU A 32 -0.36 -5.15 2.67
C LEU A 32 -0.28 -4.80 4.16
N THR A 33 -0.93 -3.71 4.58
CA THR A 33 -1.07 -3.35 5.99
C THR A 33 -1.78 -4.46 6.76
N GLY A 34 -2.86 -5.01 6.21
CA GLY A 34 -3.58 -6.14 6.80
C GLY A 34 -2.69 -7.38 6.98
N LEU A 35 -1.81 -7.67 6.01
CA LEU A 35 -0.83 -8.75 6.15
C LEU A 35 0.14 -8.49 7.30
N VAL A 36 0.70 -7.28 7.41
CA VAL A 36 1.61 -6.91 8.50
C VAL A 36 0.91 -7.00 9.85
N ASN A 37 -0.33 -6.51 9.94
CA ASN A 37 -1.15 -6.64 11.15
C ASN A 37 -1.45 -8.12 11.49
N GLY A 38 -1.52 -8.99 10.48
CA GLY A 38 -1.61 -10.45 10.61
C GLY A 38 -0.30 -11.14 10.96
N GLY A 39 0.79 -10.41 11.23
CA GLY A 39 2.08 -10.97 11.63
C GLY A 39 3.04 -11.26 10.46
N TRP A 40 2.71 -10.85 9.24
CA TRP A 40 3.69 -10.89 8.15
C TRP A 40 4.79 -9.86 8.34
N GLN A 41 5.99 -10.21 7.90
CA GLN A 41 7.13 -9.30 7.84
C GLN A 41 7.52 -9.07 6.39
N LEU A 42 7.18 -7.90 5.86
CA LEU A 42 7.52 -7.51 4.50
C LEU A 42 9.01 -7.14 4.41
N SER A 43 9.66 -7.56 3.32
CA SER A 43 11.08 -7.27 3.05
C SER A 43 11.30 -6.56 1.71
N ASN A 44 10.36 -6.69 0.78
CA ASN A 44 10.36 -5.91 -0.46
C ASN A 44 8.91 -5.70 -0.90
N VAL A 45 8.58 -4.48 -1.32
CA VAL A 45 7.28 -4.19 -1.93
C VAL A 45 7.51 -3.33 -3.16
N ARG A 46 6.89 -3.74 -4.27
CA ARG A 46 6.90 -3.02 -5.53
C ARG A 46 5.50 -2.90 -6.07
N VAL A 47 5.20 -1.75 -6.64
CA VAL A 47 3.94 -1.48 -7.31
C VAL A 47 4.19 -1.31 -8.79
N LEU A 48 3.47 -2.07 -9.62
CA LEU A 48 3.35 -1.84 -11.04
C LEU A 48 2.06 -1.08 -11.29
N ASP A 49 2.19 0.17 -11.73
CA ASP A 49 1.06 0.97 -12.20
C ASP A 49 0.82 0.74 -13.71
N GLY A 50 -0.34 1.16 -14.22
CA GLY A 50 -0.78 0.97 -15.61
C GLY A 50 0.19 1.49 -16.67
N ASN A 51 1.08 2.41 -16.30
CA ASN A 51 2.16 2.92 -17.15
C ASN A 51 3.40 2.00 -17.20
N ARG A 52 3.33 0.78 -16.65
CA ARG A 52 4.43 -0.19 -16.53
C ARG A 52 5.65 0.31 -15.75
N GLN A 53 5.48 1.40 -15.00
CA GLN A 53 6.51 1.87 -14.09
C GLN A 53 6.41 1.10 -12.79
N THR A 54 7.58 0.66 -12.32
CA THR A 54 7.72 -0.01 -11.04
C THR A 54 8.13 1.00 -10.00
N LEU A 55 7.29 1.19 -8.99
CA LEU A 55 7.60 2.01 -7.83
C LEU A 55 7.96 1.10 -6.66
N VAL A 56 9.13 1.33 -6.05
CA VAL A 56 9.54 0.62 -4.83
C VAL A 56 8.95 1.37 -3.64
N LEU A 57 8.19 0.67 -2.80
CA LEU A 57 7.64 1.25 -1.58
C LEU A 57 8.61 1.00 -0.41
N PRO A 58 8.87 2.02 0.44
CA PRO A 58 9.60 1.81 1.68
C PRO A 58 8.80 0.85 2.56
N ILE A 59 9.43 -0.19 3.09
CA ILE A 59 8.74 -1.21 3.89
C ILE A 59 8.36 -0.69 5.28
N GLU A 60 9.08 0.33 5.75
CA GLU A 60 8.94 0.92 7.08
C GLU A 60 7.62 1.67 7.23
N ILE A 61 6.91 1.96 6.14
CA ILE A 61 5.59 2.59 6.17
C ILE A 61 4.49 1.60 6.57
N PHE A 62 4.71 0.30 6.42
CA PHE A 62 3.73 -0.72 6.76
C PHE A 62 3.87 -1.11 8.23
N ASP A 63 3.18 -0.38 9.09
CA ASP A 63 3.16 -0.56 10.56
C ASP A 63 1.94 -1.35 11.06
N GLY A 64 1.09 -1.84 10.14
CA GLY A 64 -0.16 -2.51 10.46
C GLY A 64 -1.34 -1.57 10.72
N ILE A 65 -1.14 -0.24 10.61
CA ILE A 65 -2.19 0.77 10.74
C ILE A 65 -2.74 1.13 9.35
N SER A 66 -4.06 1.22 9.24
CA SER A 66 -4.77 1.54 7.99
C SER A 66 -4.37 2.91 7.43
N PHE A 67 -4.11 2.97 6.12
CA PHE A 67 -3.83 4.19 5.37
C PHE A 67 -5.10 4.97 5.01
N LYS A 68 -6.26 4.33 5.06
CA LYS A 68 -7.54 4.90 4.65
C LYS A 68 -7.85 6.24 5.31
N GLU A 69 -7.72 6.32 6.63
CA GLU A 69 -8.03 7.55 7.37
C GLU A 69 -7.03 8.69 7.05
N PRO A 70 -5.70 8.47 7.09
CA PRO A 70 -4.72 9.47 6.63
C PRO A 70 -4.94 9.95 5.19
N ILE A 71 -5.18 9.03 4.24
CA ILE A 71 -5.38 9.37 2.83
C ILE A 71 -6.66 10.19 2.66
N LYS A 72 -7.76 9.77 3.28
CA LYS A 72 -9.03 10.50 3.25
C LYS A 72 -8.87 11.91 3.83
N LYS A 73 -8.16 12.04 4.96
CA LYS A 73 -7.89 13.35 5.57
C LYS A 73 -7.11 14.26 4.62
N LEU A 74 -6.08 13.73 3.96
CA LEU A 74 -5.30 14.47 2.96
C LEU A 74 -6.18 14.88 1.78
N GLN A 75 -7.01 13.97 1.28
CA GLN A 75 -7.94 14.26 0.19
C GLN A 75 -8.87 15.42 0.54
N THR A 76 -9.51 15.38 1.71
CA THR A 76 -10.39 16.47 2.16
C THR A 76 -9.63 17.81 2.27
N GLN A 77 -8.41 17.79 2.81
CA GLN A 77 -7.59 19.01 2.89
C GLN A 77 -7.27 19.60 1.50
N TRP A 78 -7.02 18.75 0.50
CA TRP A 78 -6.78 19.20 -0.87
C TRP A 78 -8.05 19.73 -1.54
N GLU A 79 -9.18 19.07 -1.35
CA GLU A 79 -10.49 19.51 -1.85
C GLU A 79 -10.85 20.90 -1.29
N ASP A 80 -10.64 21.11 0.01
CA ASP A 80 -10.87 22.42 0.65
C ASP A 80 -9.99 23.52 0.04
N LEU A 81 -8.71 23.23 -0.24
CA LEU A 81 -7.79 24.19 -0.86
C LEU A 81 -8.19 24.55 -2.30
N LEU A 82 -8.74 23.59 -3.05
CA LEU A 82 -9.19 23.82 -4.43
C LEU A 82 -10.50 24.63 -4.50
N LEU A 83 -11.30 24.62 -3.43
CA LEU A 83 -12.56 25.36 -3.33
C LEU A 83 -12.37 26.79 -2.80
N LEU A 84 -11.16 27.16 -2.35
CA LEU A 84 -10.85 28.54 -2.01
C LEU A 84 -10.89 29.42 -3.28
N PRO A 85 -11.66 30.53 -3.28
CA PRO A 85 -11.62 31.47 -4.40
C PRO A 85 -10.23 32.06 -4.52
N SER A 86 -9.66 31.97 -5.73
CA SER A 86 -8.36 32.51 -6.14
C SER A 86 -8.30 34.03 -6.07
#